data_AF-A0A819P6Y4-F1
#
_entry.id   AF-A0A819P6Y4-F1
#
_cell.length_a   1.000
_cell.length_b   1.000
_cell.length_c   1.000
_cell.angle_alpha   90.00
_cell.angle_beta   90.00
_cell.angle_gamma   90.00
#
_symmetry.space_group_name_H-M   'P 1'
#
loop_
_entity.id
_entity.type
_entity.pdbx_description
1 polymer ?
#
loop_
_entity_poly.entity_id
_entity_poly.type
_entity_poly.pdbx_seq_one_letter_code
_entity_poly.pdbx_strand_id
1 'polypeptide(L)'
;MNRTIASARSFLAGVFSSEQDNNKIQANGPFEIEVHNFPDEDMFPNSKVFPALKKCHTAVELYRLLHDDNDLKKARQALINHIGVNDYPHGIVELHDEFVSRQAHNFSIPKEFIELTKNFEIMSAREFVSMATTIGFDLFIRSTCGPLLYLMKQNFNSIAKNYIAEKENNIKKPYKKLFVYSGHDTTLIPLAMALEIFEMRWPDYGSYIFMKYYISKKNPNETYVAVNYAGEPQILPNCDNYYCPYSTFVKNLENRFEKPKFLSNN
;
A
#
# COMPACT_ATOMS: atom_id res chain seq x y z
N MET A 1 3.35 -5.58 -13.84
CA MET A 1 3.56 -4.12 -13.80
C MET A 1 2.62 -3.32 -14.71
N ASN A 2 2.16 -3.83 -15.87
CA ASN A 2 1.31 -3.03 -16.77
C ASN A 2 0.04 -2.46 -16.11
N ARG A 3 -0.60 -3.19 -15.18
CA ARG A 3 -1.82 -2.73 -14.50
C ARG A 3 -1.61 -1.49 -13.63
N THR A 4 -0.50 -1.39 -12.88
CA THR A 4 -0.24 -0.22 -12.01
C THR A 4 0.09 1.01 -12.85
N ILE A 5 0.84 0.84 -13.95
CA ILE A 5 1.08 1.91 -14.92
C ILE A 5 -0.25 2.38 -15.55
N ALA A 6 -1.12 1.47 -15.96
CA ALA A 6 -2.43 1.81 -16.51
C ALA A 6 -3.32 2.53 -15.48
N SER A 7 -3.36 2.06 -14.24
CA SER A 7 -4.09 2.72 -13.14
C SER A 7 -3.54 4.12 -12.86
N ALA A 8 -2.22 4.30 -12.82
CA ALA A 8 -1.60 5.62 -12.66
C ALA A 8 -1.98 6.56 -13.81
N ARG A 9 -1.99 6.08 -15.05
CA ARG A 9 -2.45 6.86 -16.21
C ARG A 9 -3.90 7.29 -16.06
N SER A 10 -4.80 6.38 -15.70
CA SER A 10 -6.22 6.69 -15.47
C SER A 10 -6.42 7.70 -14.33
N PHE A 11 -5.67 7.54 -13.24
CA PHE A 11 -5.68 8.48 -12.11
C PHE A 11 -5.24 9.88 -12.54
N LEU A 12 -4.11 10.00 -13.24
CA LEU A 12 -3.59 11.29 -13.72
C LEU A 12 -4.57 11.94 -14.71
N ALA A 13 -5.17 11.15 -15.60
CA ALA A 13 -6.19 11.66 -16.52
C ALA A 13 -7.37 12.28 -15.76
N GLY A 14 -7.87 11.62 -14.71
CA GLY A 14 -8.97 12.15 -13.88
C GLY A 14 -8.56 13.40 -13.08
N VAL A 15 -7.41 13.39 -12.43
CA VAL A 15 -6.94 14.52 -11.58
C VAL A 15 -6.68 15.78 -12.39
N PHE A 16 -6.14 15.64 -13.61
CA PHE A 16 -5.79 16.76 -14.46
C PHE A 16 -6.82 17.05 -15.55
N SER A 17 -7.96 16.36 -15.58
CA SER A 17 -9.08 16.73 -16.46
C SER A 17 -9.94 17.82 -15.84
N SER A 18 -10.43 18.74 -16.68
CA SER A 18 -11.40 19.77 -16.27
C SER A 18 -12.73 19.53 -16.96
N GLU A 19 -13.80 19.32 -16.19
CA GLU A 19 -15.16 19.23 -16.73
C GLU A 19 -15.56 20.51 -17.49
N GLN A 20 -15.10 21.67 -17.01
CA GLN A 20 -15.33 22.96 -17.65
C GLN A 20 -14.69 23.07 -19.04
N ASP A 21 -13.63 22.29 -19.28
CA ASP A 21 -12.90 22.24 -20.55
C ASP A 21 -13.19 20.98 -21.36
N ASN A 22 -14.41 20.42 -21.26
CA ASN A 22 -14.82 19.18 -21.94
C ASN A 22 -13.88 17.99 -21.63
N ASN A 23 -13.48 17.83 -20.37
CA ASN A 23 -12.58 16.78 -19.90
C ASN A 23 -11.20 16.79 -20.58
N LYS A 24 -10.75 17.94 -21.10
CA LYS A 24 -9.38 18.09 -21.59
C LYS A 24 -8.38 17.98 -20.45
N ILE A 25 -7.27 17.29 -20.70
CA ILE A 25 -6.14 17.17 -19.77
C ILE A 25 -5.40 18.51 -19.72
N GLN A 26 -5.32 19.08 -18.52
CA GLN A 26 -4.59 20.30 -18.18
C GLN A 26 -3.18 19.93 -17.72
N ALA A 27 -2.26 19.74 -18.67
CA ALA A 27 -0.85 19.49 -18.39
C ALA A 27 0.04 20.28 -19.35
N ASN A 28 1.20 20.74 -18.86
CA ASN A 28 2.19 21.49 -19.66
C ASN A 28 3.07 20.58 -20.53
N GLY A 29 2.80 19.27 -20.55
CA GLY A 29 3.61 18.26 -21.22
C GLY A 29 3.16 16.84 -20.85
N PRO A 30 3.85 15.80 -21.35
CA PRO A 30 3.56 14.43 -20.98
C PRO A 30 3.85 14.17 -19.50
N PHE A 31 3.09 13.26 -18.90
CA PHE A 31 3.42 12.71 -17.60
C PHE A 31 4.51 11.65 -17.74
N GLU A 32 5.59 11.82 -17.00
CA GLU A 32 6.63 10.81 -16.85
C GLU A 32 6.29 9.90 -15.66
N ILE A 33 6.24 8.59 -15.91
CA ILE A 33 6.03 7.57 -14.87
C ILE A 33 7.33 6.81 -14.70
N GLU A 34 8.00 7.05 -13.57
CA GLU A 34 9.20 6.32 -13.18
C GLU A 34 8.83 4.90 -12.76
N VAL A 35 9.54 3.91 -13.30
CA VAL A 35 9.34 2.49 -13.02
C VAL A 35 10.69 1.81 -12.80
N HIS A 36 10.74 0.85 -11.88
CA HIS A 36 11.92 0.00 -11.70
C HIS A 36 11.76 -1.32 -12.43
N ASN A 37 12.88 -1.99 -12.73
CA ASN A 37 12.82 -3.37 -13.19
C ASN A 37 12.50 -4.27 -12.00
N PHE A 38 11.83 -5.40 -12.26
CA PHE A 38 11.41 -6.34 -11.21
C PHE A 38 12.52 -6.75 -10.21
N PRO A 39 13.79 -6.98 -10.60
CA PRO A 39 14.85 -7.32 -9.63
C PRO A 39 15.15 -6.24 -8.60
N ASP A 40 14.85 -4.98 -8.93
CA ASP A 40 15.18 -3.78 -8.14
C ASP A 40 13.95 -3.11 -7.52
N GLU A 41 12.76 -3.65 -7.81
CA GLU A 41 11.48 -3.08 -7.36
C GLU A 41 11.30 -3.24 -5.85
N ASP A 42 11.01 -2.13 -5.19
CA ASP A 42 10.94 -1.99 -3.73
C ASP A 42 9.63 -1.35 -3.24
N MET A 43 8.65 -1.23 -4.14
CA MET A 43 7.28 -0.84 -3.84
C MET A 43 6.38 -2.00 -3.40
N PHE A 44 6.88 -3.24 -3.38
CA PHE A 44 6.16 -4.42 -2.87
C PHE A 44 7.16 -5.44 -2.29
N PRO A 45 6.70 -6.46 -1.51
CA PRO A 45 7.56 -7.49 -0.95
C PRO A 45 8.40 -8.20 -2.04
N ASN A 46 9.71 -7.93 -2.07
CA ASN A 46 10.60 -8.47 -3.09
C ASN A 46 11.83 -9.13 -2.46
N SER A 47 11.87 -10.47 -2.52
CA SER A 47 12.94 -11.27 -1.91
C SER A 47 14.30 -11.15 -2.62
N LYS A 48 14.36 -10.56 -3.83
CA LYS A 48 15.60 -10.18 -4.49
C LYS A 48 16.20 -8.91 -3.89
N VAL A 49 15.36 -7.96 -3.51
CA VAL A 49 15.77 -6.73 -2.81
C VAL A 49 16.06 -7.04 -1.34
N PHE A 50 15.18 -7.79 -0.67
CA PHE A 50 15.26 -8.14 0.73
C PHE A 50 15.29 -9.66 0.96
N PRO A 51 16.48 -10.30 1.02
CA PRO A 51 16.60 -11.75 1.16
C PRO A 51 15.94 -12.36 2.40
N ALA A 52 15.72 -11.56 3.45
CA ALA A 52 14.99 -11.99 4.65
C ALA A 52 13.57 -12.49 4.32
N LEU A 53 12.92 -11.94 3.29
CA LEU A 53 11.60 -12.38 2.84
C LEU A 53 11.59 -13.83 2.34
N LYS A 54 12.75 -14.42 2.00
CA LYS A 54 12.84 -15.87 1.67
C LYS A 54 12.55 -16.78 2.86
N LYS A 55 12.64 -16.23 4.09
CA LYS A 55 12.29 -16.96 5.31
C LYS A 55 10.79 -16.92 5.59
N CYS A 56 10.04 -15.99 4.98
CA CYS A 56 8.60 -15.98 5.12
C CYS A 56 8.04 -17.29 4.56
N HIS A 57 7.10 -17.86 5.30
CA HIS A 57 6.38 -19.04 4.88
C HIS A 57 5.72 -18.84 3.51
N THR A 58 5.72 -19.90 2.72
CA THR A 58 4.94 -20.02 1.49
C THR A 58 3.44 -19.94 1.79
N ALA A 59 2.62 -19.66 0.78
CA ALA A 59 1.16 -19.69 0.91
C ALA A 59 0.66 -21.02 1.53
N VAL A 60 1.23 -22.15 1.11
CA VAL A 60 0.90 -23.49 1.65
C VAL A 60 1.28 -23.63 3.13
N GLU A 61 2.42 -23.08 3.55
CA GLU A 61 2.87 -23.13 4.95
C GLU A 61 2.05 -22.20 5.85
N LEU A 62 1.74 -20.98 5.39
CA LEU A 62 0.87 -20.05 6.13
C LEU A 62 -0.53 -20.61 6.27
N TYR A 63 -1.06 -21.19 5.19
CA TYR A 63 -2.33 -21.89 5.22
C TYR A 63 -2.32 -23.05 6.23
N ARG A 64 -1.24 -23.83 6.32
CA ARG A 64 -1.06 -24.91 7.33
C ARG A 64 -1.05 -24.42 8.78
N LEU A 65 -0.62 -23.18 9.01
CA LEU A 65 -0.61 -22.56 10.33
C LEU A 65 -1.97 -21.96 10.72
N LEU A 66 -2.83 -21.64 9.75
CA LEU A 66 -4.17 -21.06 9.95
C LEU A 66 -5.29 -22.12 10.11
N HIS A 67 -4.92 -23.36 10.42
CA HIS A 67 -5.72 -24.58 10.21
C HIS A 67 -7.01 -24.78 11.06
N ASP A 68 -7.41 -23.82 11.91
CA ASP A 68 -8.53 -24.02 12.83
C ASP A 68 -9.86 -23.34 12.45
N ASP A 69 -9.93 -22.58 11.34
CA ASP A 69 -11.22 -22.06 10.85
C ASP A 69 -11.90 -23.07 9.90
N ASN A 70 -12.99 -23.67 10.39
CA ASN A 70 -13.81 -24.69 9.70
C ASN A 70 -14.31 -24.27 8.31
N ASP A 71 -14.37 -22.97 8.00
CA ASP A 71 -14.91 -22.46 6.74
C ASP A 71 -13.89 -22.50 5.58
N LEU A 72 -12.58 -22.40 5.86
CA LEU A 72 -11.53 -22.39 4.82
C LEU A 72 -11.21 -23.77 4.25
N LYS A 73 -11.12 -24.77 5.13
CA LYS A 73 -10.92 -26.15 4.68
C LYS A 73 -12.08 -26.60 3.81
N LYS A 74 -13.31 -26.20 4.17
CA LYS A 74 -14.51 -26.41 3.35
C LYS A 74 -14.43 -25.65 2.04
N ALA A 75 -14.01 -24.39 2.06
CA ALA A 75 -13.83 -23.57 0.87
C ALA A 75 -12.94 -24.22 -0.19
N ARG A 76 -11.74 -24.58 0.25
CA ARG A 76 -10.74 -25.20 -0.60
C ARG A 76 -11.19 -26.58 -1.04
N GLN A 77 -11.78 -27.39 -0.17
CA GLN A 77 -12.29 -28.70 -0.55
C GLN A 77 -13.42 -28.59 -1.60
N ALA A 78 -14.34 -27.63 -1.42
CA ALA A 78 -15.42 -27.39 -2.37
C ALA A 78 -14.87 -26.96 -3.74
N LEU A 79 -13.89 -26.05 -3.76
CA LEU A 79 -13.20 -25.68 -4.99
C LEU A 79 -12.52 -26.90 -5.64
N ILE A 80 -11.67 -27.61 -4.89
CA ILE A 80 -10.92 -28.81 -5.36
C ILE A 80 -11.89 -29.81 -5.99
N ASN A 81 -13.02 -30.07 -5.33
CA ASN A 81 -14.08 -30.94 -5.84
C ASN A 81 -14.71 -30.38 -7.13
N HIS A 82 -14.97 -29.07 -7.19
CA HIS A 82 -15.58 -28.42 -8.35
C HIS A 82 -14.67 -28.42 -9.58
N ILE A 83 -13.37 -28.13 -9.42
CA ILE A 83 -12.40 -28.09 -10.52
C ILE A 83 -11.83 -29.47 -10.87
N GLY A 84 -12.10 -30.50 -10.06
CA GLY A 84 -11.70 -31.87 -10.33
C GLY A 84 -10.19 -32.12 -10.21
N VAL A 85 -9.49 -31.35 -9.37
CA VAL A 85 -8.05 -31.57 -9.10
C VAL A 85 -7.87 -32.29 -7.78
N ASN A 86 -6.76 -33.01 -7.60
CA ASN A 86 -6.47 -33.71 -6.35
C ASN A 86 -5.72 -32.85 -5.33
N ASP A 87 -5.10 -31.76 -5.79
CA ASP A 87 -4.41 -30.80 -4.94
C ASP A 87 -4.51 -29.39 -5.55
N TYR A 88 -4.58 -28.37 -4.69
CA TYR A 88 -4.65 -26.97 -5.07
C TYR A 88 -3.57 -26.18 -4.33
N PRO A 89 -2.46 -25.81 -4.98
CA PRO A 89 -1.27 -25.29 -4.31
C PRO A 89 -1.35 -23.81 -3.90
N HIS A 90 -2.47 -23.13 -4.21
CA HIS A 90 -2.62 -21.70 -3.94
C HIS A 90 -3.27 -21.44 -2.57
N GLY A 91 -2.96 -20.28 -2.01
CA GLY A 91 -3.50 -19.80 -0.75
C GLY A 91 -4.91 -19.23 -0.89
N ILE A 92 -5.34 -18.56 0.16
CA ILE A 92 -6.64 -17.89 0.26
C ILE A 92 -6.66 -16.62 -0.57
N VAL A 93 -5.54 -15.91 -0.65
CA VAL A 93 -5.39 -14.70 -1.46
C VAL A 93 -5.75 -14.97 -2.92
N GLU A 94 -5.28 -16.07 -3.52
CA GLU A 94 -5.59 -16.37 -4.92
C GLU A 94 -7.07 -16.74 -5.14
N LEU A 95 -7.74 -17.32 -4.14
CA LEU A 95 -9.18 -17.58 -4.19
C LEU A 95 -10.00 -16.31 -4.07
N HIS A 96 -9.55 -15.40 -3.22
CA HIS A 96 -10.14 -14.09 -3.07
C HIS A 96 -10.02 -13.29 -4.38
N ASP A 97 -8.85 -13.32 -5.02
CA ASP A 97 -8.62 -12.68 -6.32
C ASP A 97 -9.58 -13.19 -7.40
N GLU A 98 -9.79 -14.51 -7.50
CA GLU A 98 -10.73 -15.11 -8.46
C GLU A 98 -12.18 -14.67 -8.16
N PHE A 99 -12.59 -14.68 -6.89
CA PHE A 99 -13.92 -14.25 -6.47
C PHE A 99 -14.19 -12.79 -6.83
N VAL A 100 -13.32 -11.87 -6.39
CA VAL A 100 -13.49 -10.43 -6.59
C VAL A 100 -13.38 -10.08 -8.08
N SER A 101 -12.51 -10.76 -8.83
CA SER A 101 -12.42 -10.58 -10.28
C SER A 101 -13.70 -10.96 -11.00
N ARG A 102 -14.31 -12.10 -10.64
CA ARG A 102 -15.62 -12.50 -11.21
C ARG A 102 -16.71 -11.51 -10.86
N GLN A 103 -16.76 -11.09 -9.61
CA GLN A 103 -17.74 -10.12 -9.13
C GLN A 103 -17.65 -8.79 -9.88
N ALA A 104 -16.44 -8.26 -10.04
CA ALA A 104 -16.19 -6.99 -10.73
C ALA A 104 -16.60 -7.01 -12.22
N HIS A 105 -16.62 -8.19 -12.85
CA HIS A 105 -16.94 -8.37 -14.27
C HIS A 105 -18.30 -9.03 -14.52
N ASN A 106 -19.14 -9.16 -13.49
CA ASN A 106 -20.45 -9.82 -13.57
C ASN A 106 -20.41 -11.26 -14.12
N PHE A 107 -19.32 -11.99 -13.85
CA PHE A 107 -19.25 -13.41 -14.17
C PHE A 107 -19.97 -14.25 -13.12
N SER A 108 -20.44 -15.43 -13.54
CA SER A 108 -21.05 -16.39 -12.62
C SER A 108 -20.05 -16.81 -11.55
N ILE A 109 -20.49 -16.73 -10.29
CA ILE A 109 -19.74 -17.17 -9.13
C ILE A 109 -20.32 -18.53 -8.68
N PRO A 110 -19.49 -19.58 -8.52
CA PRO A 110 -19.94 -20.85 -7.98
C PRO A 110 -20.64 -20.66 -6.63
N LYS A 111 -21.75 -21.37 -6.37
CA LYS A 111 -22.51 -21.21 -5.12
C LYS A 111 -21.66 -21.53 -3.90
N GLU A 112 -20.76 -22.48 -4.06
CA GLU A 112 -19.75 -22.88 -3.10
C GLU A 112 -18.94 -21.67 -2.65
N PHE A 113 -18.52 -20.78 -3.56
CA PHE A 113 -17.82 -19.55 -3.23
C PHE A 113 -18.70 -18.60 -2.41
N ILE A 114 -19.96 -18.42 -2.81
CA ILE A 114 -20.89 -17.47 -2.16
C ILE A 114 -21.12 -17.79 -0.68
N GLU A 115 -21.14 -19.06 -0.29
CA GLU A 115 -21.30 -19.46 1.11
C GLU A 115 -20.06 -19.11 1.97
N LEU A 116 -18.91 -18.91 1.32
CA LEU A 116 -17.59 -18.70 1.93
C LEU A 116 -17.17 -17.22 1.97
N THR A 117 -17.91 -16.34 1.28
CA THR A 117 -17.44 -14.97 0.98
C THR A 117 -17.55 -13.98 2.10
N LYS A 118 -18.26 -14.31 3.18
CA LYS A 118 -18.49 -13.35 4.27
C LYS A 118 -17.22 -12.83 4.92
N ASN A 119 -16.09 -13.53 4.76
CA ASN A 119 -14.83 -13.19 5.41
C ASN A 119 -13.58 -13.17 4.49
N PHE A 120 -13.70 -13.35 3.16
CA PHE A 120 -12.52 -13.54 2.29
C PHE A 120 -11.45 -12.46 2.46
N GLU A 121 -11.86 -11.20 2.57
CA GLU A 121 -10.95 -10.08 2.82
C GLU A 121 -10.14 -10.28 4.11
N ILE A 122 -10.79 -10.71 5.19
CA ILE A 122 -10.17 -10.93 6.50
C ILE A 122 -9.21 -12.13 6.45
N MET A 123 -9.62 -13.21 5.78
CA MET A 123 -8.82 -14.43 5.71
C MET A 123 -7.56 -14.21 4.86
N SER A 124 -7.71 -13.52 3.73
CA SER A 124 -6.61 -13.12 2.85
C SER A 124 -5.65 -12.18 3.58
N ALA A 125 -6.18 -11.21 4.33
CA ALA A 125 -5.39 -10.32 5.16
C ALA A 125 -4.59 -11.10 6.22
N ARG A 126 -5.22 -12.03 6.93
CA ARG A 126 -4.55 -12.89 7.93
C ARG A 126 -3.45 -13.75 7.31
N GLU A 127 -3.73 -14.36 6.16
CA GLU A 127 -2.74 -15.14 5.40
C GLU A 127 -1.54 -14.28 5.04
N PHE A 128 -1.74 -13.10 4.46
CA PHE A 128 -0.61 -12.24 4.11
C PHE A 128 0.15 -11.71 5.36
N VAL A 129 -0.57 -11.25 6.39
CA VAL A 129 0.06 -10.73 7.62
C VAL A 129 0.83 -11.80 8.37
N SER A 130 0.44 -13.08 8.25
CA SER A 130 1.16 -14.17 8.89
C SER A 130 2.61 -14.31 8.40
N MET A 131 2.98 -13.76 7.23
CA MET A 131 4.38 -13.60 6.81
C MET A 131 5.23 -12.80 7.81
N ALA A 132 4.63 -11.83 8.51
CA ALA A 132 5.31 -11.02 9.52
C ALA A 132 5.70 -11.84 10.75
N THR A 133 4.99 -12.94 11.05
CA THR A 133 5.29 -13.78 12.21
C THR A 133 6.64 -14.49 12.08
N THR A 134 7.08 -14.81 10.86
CA THR A 134 8.30 -15.58 10.65
C THR A 134 9.57 -14.75 10.81
N ILE A 135 9.52 -13.48 10.41
CA ILE A 135 10.69 -12.59 10.39
C ILE A 135 10.60 -11.45 11.42
N GLY A 136 9.47 -11.32 12.10
CA GLY A 136 9.19 -10.24 13.05
C GLY A 136 8.59 -9.01 12.36
N PHE A 137 7.75 -8.29 13.09
CA PHE A 137 6.96 -7.17 12.56
C PHE A 137 7.80 -6.06 11.95
N ASP A 138 8.78 -5.49 12.69
CA ASP A 138 9.56 -4.36 12.16
C ASP A 138 10.42 -4.77 10.95
N LEU A 139 10.98 -5.98 10.94
CA LEU A 139 11.72 -6.47 9.77
C LEU A 139 10.80 -6.70 8.57
N PHE A 140 9.58 -7.18 8.81
CA PHE A 140 8.55 -7.28 7.76
C PHE A 140 8.20 -5.92 7.19
N ILE A 141 7.90 -4.91 8.02
CA ILE A 141 7.59 -3.56 7.53
C ILE A 141 8.79 -2.97 6.75
N ARG A 142 10.00 -3.03 7.31
CA ARG A 142 11.22 -2.54 6.64
C ARG A 142 11.45 -3.16 5.27
N SER A 143 11.21 -4.47 5.14
CA SER A 143 11.46 -5.22 3.90
C SER A 143 10.33 -5.16 2.87
N THR A 144 9.17 -4.59 3.22
CA THR A 144 7.99 -4.57 2.35
C THR A 144 7.55 -3.16 1.94
N CYS A 145 7.56 -2.20 2.87
CA CYS A 145 7.21 -0.81 2.58
C CYS A 145 8.20 0.21 3.17
N GLY A 146 9.26 -0.23 3.84
CA GLY A 146 10.31 0.64 4.40
C GLY A 146 10.94 1.63 3.39
N PRO A 147 11.26 1.21 2.15
CA PRO A 147 11.73 2.11 1.08
C PRO A 147 10.74 3.21 0.75
N LEU A 148 9.46 2.86 0.60
CA LEU A 148 8.39 3.83 0.35
C LEU A 148 8.24 4.82 1.52
N LEU A 149 8.24 4.33 2.76
CA LEU A 149 8.21 5.17 3.96
C LEU A 149 9.39 6.14 3.98
N TYR A 150 10.59 5.68 3.61
CA TYR A 150 11.78 6.51 3.53
C TYR A 150 11.62 7.62 2.49
N LEU A 151 11.14 7.29 1.29
CA LEU A 151 10.88 8.27 0.23
C LEU A 151 9.85 9.32 0.67
N MET A 152 8.76 8.90 1.32
CA MET A 152 7.75 9.81 1.86
C MET A 152 8.33 10.79 2.88
N LYS A 153 9.16 10.29 3.82
CA LYS A 153 9.89 11.13 4.79
C LYS A 153 10.80 12.14 4.08
N GLN A 154 11.55 11.71 3.06
CA GLN A 154 12.41 12.61 2.29
C GLN A 154 11.62 13.69 1.54
N ASN A 155 10.47 13.32 0.96
CA ASN A 155 9.59 14.25 0.28
C ASN A 155 9.02 15.31 1.24
N PHE A 156 8.54 14.90 2.41
CA PHE A 156 8.05 15.83 3.44
C PHE A 156 9.15 16.76 3.95
N ASN A 157 10.33 16.22 4.25
CA ASN A 157 11.49 17.04 4.65
C ASN A 157 11.88 18.05 3.55
N SER A 158 11.84 17.63 2.28
CA SER A 158 12.14 18.50 1.15
C SER A 158 11.10 19.61 0.98
N ILE A 159 9.81 19.30 1.14
CA ILE A 159 8.72 20.30 1.13
C ILE A 159 8.94 21.33 2.24
N ALA A 160 9.21 20.89 3.48
CA ALA A 160 9.44 21.79 4.60
C ALA A 160 10.64 22.72 4.36
N LYS A 161 11.77 22.16 3.92
CA LYS A 161 12.98 22.91 3.60
C LYS A 161 12.73 23.95 2.50
N ASN A 162 12.04 23.57 1.43
CA ASN A 162 11.75 24.48 0.32
C ASN A 162 10.79 25.59 0.72
N TYR A 163 9.77 25.27 1.54
CA TYR A 163 8.83 26.26 2.04
C TYR A 163 9.51 27.30 2.94
N ILE A 164 10.39 26.86 3.87
CA ILE A 164 11.17 27.76 4.73
C ILE A 164 12.09 28.64 3.88
N ALA A 165 12.81 28.06 2.91
CA ALA A 165 13.70 28.80 2.03
C ALA A 165 12.95 29.85 1.19
N GLU A 166 11.72 29.56 0.72
CA GLU A 166 10.86 30.52 0.03
C GLU A 166 10.46 31.68 0.97
N LYS A 167 10.12 31.39 2.22
CA LYS A 167 9.71 32.41 3.21
C LYS A 167 10.85 33.30 3.68
N GLU A 168 12.04 32.74 3.89
CA GLU A 168 13.19 33.47 4.42
C GLU A 168 13.97 34.22 3.34
N ASN A 169 14.16 33.60 2.18
CA ASN A 169 15.06 34.13 1.15
C ASN A 169 14.30 34.71 -0.05
N ASN A 170 12.96 34.67 -0.05
CA ASN A 170 12.11 35.09 -1.18
C ASN A 170 12.44 34.34 -2.49
N ILE A 171 13.05 33.16 -2.38
CA ILE A 171 13.45 32.33 -3.52
C ILE A 171 12.29 31.38 -3.86
N LYS A 172 11.60 31.68 -4.96
CA LYS A 172 10.57 30.78 -5.52
C LYS A 172 11.23 29.71 -6.40
N LYS A 173 11.64 28.61 -5.79
CA LYS A 173 12.04 27.41 -6.56
C LYS A 173 10.83 26.49 -6.74
N PRO A 174 10.56 25.99 -7.95
CA PRO A 174 9.52 25.00 -8.14
C PRO A 174 9.89 23.71 -7.38
N TYR A 175 8.94 23.18 -6.61
CA TYR A 175 9.08 21.90 -5.94
C TYR A 175 7.79 21.07 -6.11
N LYS A 176 7.94 19.74 -6.13
CA LYS A 176 6.82 18.80 -6.29
C LYS A 176 5.86 18.94 -5.09
N LYS A 177 4.56 19.13 -5.38
CA LYS A 177 3.49 19.26 -4.37
C LYS A 177 2.63 18.00 -4.22
N LEU A 178 2.68 17.11 -5.21
CA LEU A 178 1.96 15.85 -5.24
C LEU A 178 2.95 14.74 -5.62
N PHE A 179 2.92 13.67 -4.85
CA PHE A 179 3.67 12.44 -5.12
C PHE A 179 2.65 11.32 -5.25
N VAL A 180 2.71 10.57 -6.34
CA VAL A 180 1.78 9.48 -6.64
C VAL A 180 2.58 8.20 -6.73
N TYR A 181 2.21 7.22 -5.92
CA TYR A 181 2.82 5.91 -5.88
C TYR A 181 1.76 4.86 -6.25
N SER A 182 1.88 4.25 -7.42
CA SER A 182 0.95 3.20 -7.85
C SER A 182 1.50 1.82 -7.48
N GLY A 183 1.05 1.31 -6.34
CA GLY A 183 1.48 0.02 -5.80
C GLY A 183 0.41 -1.08 -5.92
N HIS A 184 0.50 -2.04 -5.01
CA HIS A 184 -0.37 -3.20 -4.90
C HIS A 184 -1.10 -3.20 -3.54
N ASP A 185 -2.08 -4.10 -3.38
CA ASP A 185 -2.58 -4.53 -2.07
C ASP A 185 -1.44 -4.88 -1.10
N THR A 186 -0.46 -5.63 -1.57
CA THR A 186 0.78 -6.00 -0.86
C THR A 186 1.71 -4.80 -0.60
N THR A 187 1.43 -3.61 -1.14
CA THR A 187 2.02 -2.33 -0.75
C THR A 187 1.17 -1.64 0.32
N LEU A 188 -0.15 -1.59 0.11
CA LEU A 188 -1.09 -0.91 1.00
C LEU A 188 -1.22 -1.58 2.36
N ILE A 189 -1.28 -2.91 2.43
CA ILE A 189 -1.38 -3.66 3.68
C ILE A 189 -0.19 -3.34 4.61
N PRO A 190 1.09 -3.55 4.23
CA PRO A 190 2.19 -3.24 5.13
C PRO A 190 2.29 -1.74 5.42
N LEU A 191 1.90 -0.85 4.50
CA LEU A 191 1.85 0.59 4.78
C LEU A 191 0.79 0.91 5.85
N ALA A 192 -0.41 0.35 5.74
CA ALA A 192 -1.46 0.49 6.75
C ALA A 192 -1.05 -0.12 8.10
N MET A 193 -0.34 -1.26 8.08
CA MET A 193 0.22 -1.87 9.30
C MET A 193 1.27 -0.98 9.94
N ALA A 194 2.18 -0.38 9.14
CA ALA A 194 3.22 0.52 9.64
C ALA A 194 2.63 1.77 10.31
N LEU A 195 1.50 2.25 9.80
CA LEU A 195 0.74 3.38 10.33
C LEU A 195 -0.24 2.98 11.45
N GLU A 196 -0.37 1.68 11.72
CA GLU A 196 -1.28 1.07 12.72
C GLU A 196 -2.75 1.43 12.49
N ILE A 197 -3.15 1.50 11.21
CA ILE A 197 -4.53 1.77 10.74
C ILE A 197 -5.11 0.57 9.97
N PHE A 198 -4.43 -0.58 10.00
CA PHE A 198 -4.85 -1.77 9.27
C PHE A 198 -5.96 -2.52 10.00
N GLU A 199 -7.16 -2.56 9.42
CA GLU A 199 -8.35 -3.18 10.01
C GLU A 199 -8.46 -4.70 9.75
N MET A 200 -7.36 -5.36 9.38
CA MET A 200 -7.35 -6.78 9.04
C MET A 200 -8.32 -7.13 7.90
N ARG A 201 -8.39 -6.27 6.88
CA ARG A 201 -9.18 -6.49 5.65
C ARG A 201 -8.32 -6.26 4.42
N TRP A 202 -8.46 -7.14 3.43
CA TRP A 202 -7.77 -6.98 2.14
C TRP A 202 -8.23 -5.68 1.46
N PRO A 203 -7.32 -4.85 0.92
CA PRO A 203 -7.71 -3.61 0.24
C PRO A 203 -8.49 -3.86 -1.05
N ASP A 204 -9.62 -3.16 -1.22
CA ASP A 204 -10.41 -3.18 -2.46
C ASP A 204 -9.65 -2.56 -3.64
N TYR A 205 -10.08 -2.90 -4.86
CA TYR A 205 -9.61 -2.20 -6.06
C TYR A 205 -9.86 -0.69 -5.97
N GLY A 206 -8.83 0.09 -6.27
CA GLY A 206 -8.89 1.56 -6.19
C GLY A 206 -8.72 2.14 -4.79
N SER A 207 -8.51 1.30 -3.76
CA SER A 207 -8.14 1.76 -2.42
C SER A 207 -6.84 2.57 -2.46
N TYR A 208 -6.73 3.53 -1.55
CA TYR A 208 -5.58 4.41 -1.44
C TYR A 208 -5.33 4.87 0.00
N ILE A 209 -4.07 5.18 0.30
CA ILE A 209 -3.68 5.94 1.50
C ILE A 209 -3.26 7.33 1.04
N PHE A 210 -3.97 8.35 1.49
CA PHE A 210 -3.66 9.74 1.16
C PHE A 210 -3.06 10.45 2.38
N MET A 211 -1.78 10.81 2.27
CA MET A 211 -1.06 11.54 3.31
C MET A 211 -0.87 13.01 2.92
N LYS A 212 -1.29 13.89 3.81
CA LYS A 212 -1.22 15.34 3.64
C LYS A 212 -0.20 15.89 4.62
N TYR A 213 0.71 16.73 4.11
CA TYR A 213 1.69 17.44 4.93
C TYR A 213 1.26 18.89 5.12
N TYR A 214 1.23 19.33 6.36
CA TYR A 214 0.82 20.68 6.74
C TYR A 214 1.97 21.40 7.43
N ILE A 215 2.11 22.69 7.12
CA ILE A 215 3.02 23.61 7.79
C ILE A 215 2.17 24.70 8.43
N SER A 216 2.37 24.95 9.72
CA SER A 216 1.63 25.97 10.45
C SER A 216 1.92 27.36 9.88
N LYS A 217 0.86 28.13 9.64
CA LYS A 217 0.98 29.53 9.23
C LYS A 217 1.55 30.41 10.34
N LYS A 218 1.37 30.02 11.61
CA LYS A 218 1.82 30.77 12.78
C LYS A 218 3.30 30.51 13.10
N ASN A 219 3.74 29.27 12.91
CA ASN A 219 5.10 28.84 13.20
C ASN A 219 5.56 27.83 12.13
N PRO A 220 6.41 28.22 11.16
CA PRO A 220 6.87 27.30 10.11
C PRO A 220 7.61 26.04 10.61
N ASN A 221 8.07 26.03 11.87
CA ASN A 221 8.68 24.86 12.49
C ASN A 221 7.64 23.84 13.00
N GLU A 222 6.38 24.23 13.15
CA GLU A 222 5.28 23.34 13.50
C GLU A 222 4.72 22.71 12.23
N THR A 223 4.93 21.41 12.09
CA THR A 223 4.52 20.64 10.92
C THR A 223 3.74 19.40 11.33
N TYR A 224 2.79 19.00 10.49
CA TYR A 224 1.83 17.95 10.79
C TYR A 224 1.62 17.04 9.58
N VAL A 225 1.26 15.79 9.86
CA VAL A 225 0.80 14.81 8.88
C VAL A 225 -0.63 14.42 9.23
N ALA A 226 -1.49 14.34 8.21
CA ALA A 226 -2.81 13.77 8.34
C ALA A 226 -3.02 12.67 7.28
N VAL A 227 -3.72 11.60 7.66
CA VAL A 227 -3.83 10.38 6.85
C VAL A 227 -5.30 10.05 6.63
N ASN A 228 -5.68 9.79 5.38
CA ASN A 228 -6.94 9.15 5.02
C ASN A 228 -6.65 7.75 4.44
N TYR A 229 -7.46 6.76 4.80
CA TYR A 229 -7.47 5.45 4.14
C TYR A 229 -8.82 5.24 3.47
N ALA A 230 -8.83 5.02 2.14
CA ALA A 230 -10.04 4.86 1.34
C ALA A 230 -11.08 6.00 1.54
N GLY A 231 -10.60 7.22 1.75
CA GLY A 231 -11.44 8.40 2.01
C GLY A 231 -11.66 8.72 3.48
N GLU A 232 -11.53 7.72 4.37
CA GLU A 232 -11.83 7.87 5.79
C GLU A 232 -10.64 8.42 6.59
N PRO A 233 -10.84 9.46 7.43
CA PRO A 233 -9.79 10.06 8.23
C PRO A 233 -9.29 9.10 9.32
N GLN A 234 -7.98 9.06 9.52
CA GLN A 234 -7.32 8.17 10.47
C GLN A 234 -6.62 8.97 11.58
N ILE A 235 -6.73 8.47 12.82
CA ILE A 235 -5.96 8.99 13.96
C ILE A 235 -4.76 8.06 14.16
N LEU A 236 -3.56 8.60 13.97
CA LEU A 236 -2.32 7.83 14.10
C LEU A 236 -1.96 7.59 15.58
N PRO A 237 -1.22 6.51 15.89
CA PRO A 237 -0.76 6.22 17.25
C PRO A 237 -0.01 7.40 17.86
N ASN A 238 -0.18 7.61 19.17
CA ASN A 238 0.49 8.66 19.92
C ASN A 238 0.16 10.10 19.44
N CYS A 239 -0.92 10.28 18.67
CA CYS A 239 -1.40 11.59 18.24
C CYS A 239 -2.81 11.83 18.80
N ASP A 240 -3.06 13.02 19.37
CA ASP A 240 -4.34 13.32 20.05
C ASP A 240 -5.52 13.54 19.08
N ASN A 241 -5.23 13.82 17.81
CA ASN A 241 -6.23 14.12 16.79
C ASN A 241 -5.69 13.84 15.38
N TYR A 242 -6.52 14.12 14.37
CA TYR A 242 -6.23 13.90 12.95
C TYR A 242 -4.96 14.61 12.42
N TYR A 243 -4.57 15.75 12.99
CA TYR A 243 -3.33 16.44 12.65
C TYR A 243 -2.20 15.97 13.57
N CYS A 244 -1.53 14.89 13.17
CA CYS A 244 -0.42 14.36 13.97
C CYS A 244 0.84 15.23 13.81
N PRO A 245 1.52 15.65 14.88
CA PRO A 245 2.82 16.31 14.77
C PRO A 245 3.81 15.45 13.96
N TYR A 246 4.49 16.07 12.99
CA TYR A 246 5.37 15.33 12.09
C TYR A 246 6.53 14.65 12.82
N SER A 247 7.04 15.25 13.90
CA SER A 247 8.05 14.63 14.77
C SER A 247 7.54 13.34 15.40
N THR A 248 6.30 13.32 15.88
CA THR A 248 5.64 12.11 16.41
C THR A 248 5.47 11.06 15.32
N PHE A 249 5.00 11.45 14.13
CA PHE A 249 4.90 10.56 12.97
C PHE A 249 6.24 9.88 12.63
N VAL A 250 7.33 10.66 12.56
CA VAL A 250 8.66 10.12 12.27
C VAL A 250 9.15 9.20 13.38
N LYS A 251 8.91 9.55 14.65
CA LYS A 251 9.29 8.73 15.80
C LYS A 251 8.58 7.38 15.80
N ASN A 252 7.28 7.35 15.52
CA ASN A 252 6.50 6.10 15.43
C ASN A 252 7.02 5.14 14.35
N LEU A 253 7.70 5.67 13.32
CA LEU A 253 8.20 4.91 12.19
C LEU A 253 9.73 4.73 12.19
N GLU A 254 10.43 5.17 13.24
CA GLU A 254 11.90 5.33 13.21
C GLU A 254 12.66 4.03 12.88
N ASN A 255 12.18 2.90 13.41
CA ASN A 255 12.74 1.57 13.18
C ASN A 255 12.21 0.89 11.91
N ARG A 256 11.34 1.56 11.15
CA ARG A 256 10.62 1.01 9.99
C ARG A 256 11.06 1.63 8.66
N PHE A 257 11.80 2.73 8.69
CA PHE A 257 12.41 3.33 7.49
C PHE A 257 13.55 2.46 6.96
N GLU A 258 13.59 2.28 5.64
CA GLU A 258 14.68 1.57 4.95
C GLU A 258 15.14 2.40 3.76
N LYS A 259 16.45 2.66 3.63
CA LYS A 259 16.95 3.47 2.50
C LYS A 259 16.84 2.63 1.22
N PRO A 260 16.15 3.12 0.16
CA PRO A 260 16.09 2.42 -1.11
C PRO A 260 17.47 2.10 -1.70
N LYS A 261 17.63 0.92 -2.31
CA LYS A 261 18.91 0.51 -2.90
C LYS A 261 19.38 1.46 -4.00
N PHE A 262 18.46 1.95 -4.83
CA PHE A 262 18.78 2.88 -5.91
C PHE A 262 19.28 4.24 -5.41
N LEU A 263 19.06 4.60 -4.14
CA LEU A 263 19.63 5.79 -3.50
C LEU A 263 20.96 5.52 -2.79
N SER A 264 21.40 4.25 -2.71
CA SER A 264 22.64 3.86 -2.02
C SER A 264 23.85 3.81 -2.94
N ASN A 265 23.65 3.86 -4.25
CA ASN A 265 24.71 3.86 -5.27
C ASN A 265 25.12 5.27 -5.75
N ASN A 266 24.70 6.32 -5.05
CA ASN A 266 25.10 7.72 -5.28
C ASN A 266 25.90 8.25 -4.09
#